data_AF-A0A1I0HC30-F1
#
_entry.id   AF-A0A1I0HC30-F1
#
_cell.length_a   1.000
_cell.length_b   1.000
_cell.length_c   1.000
_cell.angle_alpha   90.00
_cell.angle_beta   90.00
_cell.angle_gamma   90.00
#
_symmetry.space_group_name_H-M   'P 1'
#
loop_
_entity.id
_entity.type
_entity.pdbx_description
1 polymer ?
#
loop_
_entity_poly.entity_id
_entity_poly.type
_entity_poly.pdbx_seq_one_letter_code
_entity_poly.pdbx_strand_id
1 'polypeptide(L)' 'MRSKTAFVIAVGGDNPHIKGLPLIQQFQYIFEFAGVSFEGYVIGEGNKPGEIRHDKQALHLANKLLYD' A
#
# COMPACT_ATOMS: atom_id res chain seq x y z
N MET A 1 -15.91 7.44 -11.40
CA MET A 1 -14.91 6.43 -10.92
C MET A 1 -15.55 5.13 -10.45
N ARG A 2 -16.87 5.10 -10.21
CA ARG A 2 -17.64 3.89 -9.90
C ARG A 2 -17.22 2.71 -10.80
N SER A 3 -16.89 1.58 -10.19
CA SER A 3 -16.41 0.32 -10.83
C SER A 3 -14.93 0.25 -11.22
N LYS A 4 -14.08 1.17 -10.75
CA LYS A 4 -12.62 0.99 -10.82
C LYS A 4 -12.12 0.16 -9.64
N THR A 5 -11.03 -0.56 -9.86
CA THR A 5 -10.24 -1.24 -8.83
C THR A 5 -9.02 -0.37 -8.49
N ALA A 6 -8.71 -0.25 -7.20
CA ALA A 6 -7.54 0.47 -6.71
C ALA A 6 -6.68 -0.40 -5.79
N PHE A 7 -5.38 -0.10 -5.81
CA PHE A 7 -4.36 -0.64 -4.93
C PHE A 7 -3.50 0.51 -4.42
N VAL A 8 -2.89 0.37 -3.24
CA VAL A 8 -1.99 1.37 -2.66
C VAL A 8 -0.62 0.77 -2.39
N ILE A 9 0.44 1.44 -2.82
CA ILE A 9 1.82 1.12 -2.43
C ILE A 9 2.38 2.34 -1.72
N ALA A 10 2.73 2.19 -0.44
CA ALA A 10 3.31 3.23 0.40
C ALA A 10 4.67 2.78 0.95
N VAL A 11 5.66 3.68 0.94
CA VAL A 11 6.99 3.43 1.50
C VAL A 11 7.34 4.54 2.49
N GLY A 12 7.85 4.17 3.66
CA GLY A 12 8.27 5.12 4.68
C GLY A 12 9.52 4.67 5.44
N GLY A 13 10.16 5.61 6.13
CA GLY A 13 11.38 5.36 6.92
C GLY A 13 11.17 5.33 8.44
N ASP A 14 9.94 5.47 8.93
CA ASP A 14 9.61 5.54 10.36
C ASP A 14 8.54 4.49 10.70
N ASN A 15 8.98 3.26 10.99
CA ASN A 15 8.13 2.10 11.31
C ASN A 15 6.82 2.06 10.49
N PRO A 16 6.93 2.06 9.14
CA PRO A 16 5.78 2.32 8.27
C PRO A 16 4.72 1.23 8.38
N HIS A 17 5.10 -0.02 8.67
CA HIS A 17 4.19 -1.16 8.84
C HIS A 17 3.14 -0.96 9.94
N ILE A 18 3.44 -0.10 10.93
CA ILE A 18 2.50 0.29 11.99
C ILE A 18 1.96 1.70 11.73
N LYS A 19 2.87 2.67 11.53
CA LYS A 19 2.51 4.10 11.42
C LYS A 19 1.79 4.44 10.12
N GLY A 20 1.88 3.59 9.09
CA GLY A 20 1.19 3.73 7.82
C GLY A 20 -0.23 3.17 7.80
N LEU A 21 -0.66 2.40 8.80
CA LEU A 21 -2.02 1.84 8.84
C LEU A 21 -3.12 2.91 8.78
N PRO A 22 -3.02 4.06 9.50
CA PRO A 22 -3.99 5.15 9.36
C PRO A 22 -4.09 5.71 7.93
N LEU A 23 -2.98 5.76 7.18
CA LEU A 23 -2.99 6.20 5.77
C LEU A 23 -3.79 5.23 4.89
N ILE A 24 -3.62 3.92 5.10
CA ILE A 24 -4.40 2.91 4.37
C ILE A 24 -5.89 3.00 4.71
N GLN A 25 -6.22 3.21 5.99
CA GLN A 25 -7.61 3.42 6.41
C GLN A 25 -8.21 4.69 5.80
N GLN A 26 -7.43 5.77 5.68
CA GLN A 26 -7.87 6.97 4.96
C GLN A 26 -8.19 6.66 3.49
N PHE A 27 -7.34 5.88 2.80
CA PHE A 27 -7.62 5.46 1.43
C PHE A 27 -8.87 4.60 1.31
N GLN A 28 -9.12 3.71 2.28
CA GLN A 28 -10.35 2.93 2.34
C GLN A 28 -11.58 3.86 2.33
N TYR A 29 -11.62 4.90 3.18
CA TYR A 29 -12.73 5.86 3.19
C TYR A 29 -12.85 6.68 1.91
N ILE A 30 -11.71 7.08 1.31
CA ILE A 30 -11.70 7.81 0.04
C ILE A 30 -12.29 6.93 -1.08
N PHE A 31 -11.88 5.66 -1.16
CA PHE A 31 -12.34 4.74 -2.19
C PHE A 31 -13.80 4.34 -2.00
N GLU A 32 -14.24 4.15 -0.76
CA GLU A 32 -15.66 3.94 -0.42
C GLU A 32 -16.52 5.12 -0.91
N PHE A 33 -16.13 6.35 -0.59
CA PHE A 33 -16.81 7.56 -1.05
C PHE A 33 -16.83 7.67 -2.59
N ALA A 34 -15.73 7.31 -3.25
CA ALA A 34 -15.60 7.39 -4.70
C ALA A 34 -16.27 6.21 -5.46
N GLY A 35 -16.76 5.19 -4.75
CA GLY A 35 -17.31 3.96 -5.32
C GLY A 35 -16.26 3.10 -6.04
N VAL A 36 -15.02 3.10 -5.55
CA VAL A 36 -13.87 2.34 -6.07
C VAL A 36 -13.65 1.13 -5.17
N SER A 37 -13.43 -0.05 -5.76
CA SER A 37 -13.09 -1.24 -4.98
C SER A 37 -11.63 -1.18 -4.55
N PHE A 38 -11.36 -1.36 -3.26
CA PHE A 38 -10.01 -1.35 -2.71
C PHE A 38 -9.54 -2.78 -2.49
N GLU A 39 -8.73 -3.30 -3.42
CA GLU A 39 -8.42 -4.73 -3.51
C GLU A 39 -7.11 -5.12 -2.82
N GLY A 40 -6.31 -4.15 -2.38
CA GLY A 40 -5.11 -4.46 -1.62
C GLY A 40 -4.14 -3.29 -1.47
N TYR A 41 -3.17 -3.50 -0.59
CA TYR A 41 -2.12 -2.53 -0.36
C TYR A 41 -0.80 -3.20 0.00
N VAL A 42 0.29 -2.45 -0.19
CA VAL A 42 1.62 -2.79 0.30
C VAL A 42 2.15 -1.60 1.08
N ILE A 43 2.63 -1.87 2.28
CA ILE A 43 3.48 -0.95 3.03
C ILE A 43 4.90 -1.52 2.99
N GLY A 44 5.88 -0.68 2.71
CA GLY A 44 7.29 -1.06 2.74
C GLY A 44 8.16 -0.08 3.50
N GLU A 45 9.33 -0.56 3.92
CA GLU A 45 10.32 0.21 4.65
C GLU A 45 11.50 0.63 3.77
N GLY A 46 11.79 1.92 3.77
CA GLY A 46 12.92 2.53 3.07
C GLY A 46 12.90 4.06 3.20
N ASN A 47 14.06 4.66 3.48
CA ASN A 47 14.19 6.11 3.70
C ASN A 47 14.95 6.78 2.54
N LYS A 48 15.95 6.10 1.98
CA LYS A 48 16.75 6.57 0.84
C LYS A 48 16.42 5.77 -0.44
N PRO A 49 16.67 6.36 -1.62
CA PRO A 49 16.52 5.64 -2.88
C PRO A 49 17.27 4.29 -2.85
N GLY A 50 16.55 3.23 -3.20
CA GLY A 50 17.09 1.87 -3.26
C GLY A 50 17.02 1.05 -1.97
N GLU A 51 16.79 1.67 -0.80
CA GLU A 51 16.73 0.93 0.48
C GLU A 51 15.56 -0.07 0.54
N ILE A 52 14.45 0.21 -0.15
CA ILE A 52 13.31 -0.70 -0.28
C ILE A 52 13.69 -2.09 -0.82
N ARG A 53 14.85 -2.23 -1.47
CA ARG A 53 15.37 -3.54 -1.93
C ARG A 53 15.69 -4.49 -0.78
N HIS A 54 15.88 -3.97 0.43
CA HIS A 54 16.13 -4.76 1.65
C HIS A 54 14.84 -5.25 2.32
N ASP A 55 13.70 -4.58 2.09
CA ASP A 55 12.40 -5.03 2.59
C ASP A 55 11.84 -6.17 1.72
N LYS A 56 12.29 -7.40 2.02
CA LYS A 56 11.88 -8.60 1.27
C LYS A 56 10.39 -8.90 1.40
N GLN A 57 9.77 -8.51 2.52
CA GLN A 57 8.35 -8.71 2.74
C GLN A 57 7.54 -7.80 1.81
N ALA A 58 7.85 -6.50 1.77
CA ALA A 58 7.18 -5.56 0.88
C ALA A 58 7.36 -5.94 -0.60
N LEU A 59 8.57 -6.37 -1.00
CA LEU A 59 8.81 -6.86 -2.37
C LEU A 59 8.00 -8.12 -2.68
N HIS A 60 7.87 -9.04 -1.73
CA HIS A 60 7.07 -10.26 -1.91
C HIS A 60 5.59 -9.93 -2.08
N LEU A 61 5.04 -9.08 -1.21
CA LEU A 61 3.64 -8.63 -1.28
C LEU A 61 3.36 -7.87 -2.57
N ALA A 62 4.28 -6.98 -2.99
CA ALA A 62 4.15 -6.24 -4.25
C ALA A 62 4.10 -7.16 -5.48
N ASN A 63 4.88 -8.26 -5.49
CA ASN A 63 4.83 -9.25 -6.58
C ASN A 63 3.50 -10.03 -6.64
N LYS A 64 2.79 -10.15 -5.52
CA LYS A 64 1.51 -10.85 -5.42
C LYS A 64 0.29 -9.94 -5.51
N LEU A 65 0.49 -8.63 -5.46
CA LEU A 65 -0.57 -7.63 -5.31
C LEU A 65 -1.71 -7.72 -6.34
N LEU A 66 -1.44 -8.23 -7.55
CA LEU A 66 -2.45 -8.37 -8.62
C LEU A 66 -2.95 -9.81 -8.83
N TYR A 67 -2.44 -10.77 -8.05
CA TYR A 67 -2.63 -12.21 -8.28
C TYR A 67 -3.21 -12.96 -7.06
N ASP A 68 -3.54 -12.24 -5.98
CA ASP A 68 -4.25 -12.78 -4.81
C ASP A 68 -5.78 -12.66 -4.97
#